data_AF-A0A524M4S8-F1
#
_entry.id   AF-A0A524M4S8-F1
#
_cell.length_a   1.000
_cell.length_b   1.000
_cell.length_c   1.000
_cell.angle_alpha   90.00
_cell.angle_beta   90.00
_cell.angle_gamma   90.00
#
_symmetry.space_group_name_H-M   'P 1'
#
loop_
_entity.id
_entity.type
_entity.pdbx_description
1 polymer ?
#
loop_
_entity_poly.entity_id
_entity_poly.type
_entity_poly.pdbx_seq_one_letter_code
_entity_poly.pdbx_strand_id
1 'polypeptide(L)' 'LSAVHSLGRVPAGELCFAVAASAVRRKAAMEGCQSAVERIKAEVPIVARELLEDGNHVWKRNS' A
#
# COMPACT_ATOMS: atom_id res chain seq x y z
N LEU A 1 2.96 15.44 0.91
CA LEU A 1 2.44 14.08 0.66
C LEU A 1 3.57 13.25 0.11
N SER A 2 3.85 12.09 0.69
CA SER A 2 4.82 11.13 0.17
C SER A 2 4.23 9.73 0.24
N ALA A 3 4.59 8.88 -0.72
CA ALA A 3 4.17 7.48 -0.77
C ALA A 3 5.37 6.62 -1.19
N VAL A 4 5.50 5.46 -0.55
CA VAL A 4 6.53 4.46 -0.87
C VAL A 4 5.90 3.08 -0.88
N HIS A 5 6.30 2.26 -1.86
CA HIS A 5 5.84 0.89 -1.98
C HIS A 5 7.04 -0.02 -2.27
N SER A 6 7.20 -1.08 -1.48
CA SER A 6 8.25 -2.06 -1.64
C SER A 6 8.02 -2.89 -2.91
N LEU A 7 9.10 -3.34 -3.55
CA LEU A 7 9.04 -4.22 -4.72
C LEU A 7 9.74 -5.56 -4.42
N GLY A 8 9.33 -6.62 -5.12
CA GLY A 8 9.90 -7.95 -4.93
C GLY A 8 9.35 -8.67 -3.70
N ARG A 9 10.20 -9.42 -3.00
CA ARG A 9 9.79 -10.24 -1.85
C ARG A 9 9.77 -9.40 -0.58
N VAL A 10 8.61 -9.32 0.05
CA VAL A 10 8.43 -8.68 1.37
C VAL A 10 8.08 -9.76 2.38
N PRO A 11 8.86 -9.96 3.46
CA PRO A 11 8.55 -10.92 4.51
C PRO A 11 7.22 -10.60 5.22
N ALA A 12 6.59 -11.61 5.81
CA ALA A 12 5.40 -11.42 6.63
C ALA A 12 5.71 -10.49 7.82
N GLY A 13 4.84 -9.51 8.06
CA GLY A 13 5.02 -8.50 9.11
C GLY A 13 5.86 -7.28 8.72
N GLU A 14 6.50 -7.29 7.56
CA GLU A 14 7.30 -6.15 7.08
C GLU A 14 6.45 -5.12 6.33
N LEU A 15 6.96 -3.88 6.28
CA LEU A 15 6.28 -2.77 5.61
C LEU A 15 6.34 -2.92 4.08
N CYS A 16 5.18 -3.10 3.44
CA CYS A 16 5.07 -3.18 1.99
C CYS A 16 4.59 -1.89 1.32
N PHE A 17 3.85 -1.04 2.03
CA PHE A 17 3.26 0.19 1.52
C PHE A 17 3.08 1.20 2.65
N ALA A 18 3.49 2.45 2.43
CA ALA A 18 3.29 3.54 3.37
C ALA A 18 3.01 4.87 2.67
N VAL A 19 2.16 5.68 3.32
CA VAL A 19 1.81 7.03 2.89
C VAL A 19 1.94 7.96 4.08
N ALA A 20 2.59 9.11 3.88
CA ALA A 20 2.68 10.17 4.87
C ALA A 20 2.16 11.49 4.31
N ALA A 21 1.34 12.18 5.10
CA ALA A 21 0.77 13.47 4.75
C ALA A 21 1.01 14.49 5.87
N SER A 22 1.36 15.70 5.48
CA SER A 22 1.48 16.86 6.36
C SER A 22 0.65 18.00 5.79
N ALA A 23 0.02 18.77 6.69
CA ALA A 23 -0.76 19.95 6.35
C ALA A 23 -0.83 20.89 7.56
N VAL A 24 -1.20 22.15 7.32
CA VAL A 24 -1.33 23.18 8.37
C VAL A 24 -2.36 22.77 9.45
N ARG A 25 -3.40 22.03 9.07
CA ARG A 25 -4.41 21.50 10.01
C ARG A 25 -4.55 20.00 9.87
N ARG A 26 -4.68 19.31 11.01
CA ARG A 26 -4.76 17.84 11.09
C ARG A 26 -5.81 17.22 10.15
N LYS A 27 -6.97 17.87 9.99
CA LYS A 27 -8.06 17.36 9.13
C LYS A 27 -7.61 17.19 7.68
N ALA A 28 -6.94 18.19 7.11
CA ALA A 28 -6.44 18.11 5.74
C ALA A 28 -5.34 17.06 5.57
N ALA A 29 -4.48 16.86 6.58
CA ALA A 29 -3.47 15.81 6.54
C ALA A 29 -4.10 14.41 6.57
N MET A 30 -5.12 14.21 7.41
CA MET A 30 -5.87 12.95 7.50
C MET A 30 -6.61 12.63 6.20
N GLU A 31 -7.37 13.60 5.66
CA GLU A 31 -8.10 13.45 4.40
C GLU A 31 -7.16 13.20 3.22
N GLY A 32 -6.04 13.94 3.15
CA GLY A 32 -5.03 13.76 2.11
C GLY A 32 -4.36 12.39 2.16
N CYS A 33 -4.07 11.88 3.36
CA CYS A 33 -3.50 10.54 3.53
C CYS A 33 -4.48 9.46 3.05
N GLN A 34 -5.74 9.54 3.50
CA GLN A 34 -6.78 8.59 3.10
C GLN A 34 -7.01 8.61 1.59
N SER A 35 -7.18 9.80 0.99
CA SER A 35 -7.39 9.94 -0.45
C SER A 35 -6.23 9.36 -1.26
N ALA A 36 -4.99 9.59 -0.83
CA ALA A 36 -3.81 9.05 -1.51
C ALA A 36 -3.77 7.52 -1.47
N VAL A 37 -4.09 6.89 -0.33
CA VAL A 37 -4.17 5.43 -0.20
C VAL A 37 -5.20 4.85 -1.18
N GLU A 38 -6.42 5.41 -1.21
CA GLU A 38 -7.48 4.92 -2.09
C GLU A 38 -7.11 5.05 -3.57
N ARG A 39 -6.59 6.22 -3.96
CA ARG A 39 -6.17 6.46 -5.35
C ARG A 39 -5.03 5.55 -5.77
N ILE A 40 -4.02 5.35 -4.92
CA ILE A 40 -2.89 4.47 -5.25
C ILE A 40 -3.38 3.03 -5.45
N LYS A 41 -4.25 2.52 -4.57
CA LYS A 41 -4.80 1.17 -4.69
C LYS A 41 -5.69 0.98 -5.92
N ALA A 42 -6.34 2.04 -6.40
CA ALA A 42 -7.24 2.00 -7.55
C ALA A 42 -6.52 2.23 -8.89
N GLU A 43 -5.56 3.15 -8.94
CA GLU A 43 -4.98 3.66 -10.19
C GLU A 43 -3.60 3.04 -10.49
N VAL A 44 -2.84 2.63 -9.47
CA VAL A 44 -1.46 2.15 -9.68
C VAL A 44 -1.48 0.64 -9.97
N PRO A 45 -0.89 0.17 -11.08
CA PRO A 45 -0.94 -1.23 -11.49
C PRO A 45 0.05 -2.10 -10.70
N ILE A 46 -0.12 -2.17 -9.38
CA ILE A 46 0.66 -3.04 -8.48
C ILE A 46 -0.24 -4.19 -8.02
N VAL A 47 0.23 -5.42 -8.22
CA VAL A 47 -0.47 -6.64 -7.81
C VAL A 47 0.41 -7.40 -6.83
N ALA A 48 -0.11 -7.65 -5.62
CA ALA A 48 0.58 -8.45 -4.62
C ALA A 48 0.36 -9.95 -4.89
N ARG A 49 1.43 -10.73 -4.74
CA ARG A 49 1.38 -12.20 -4.75
C ARG A 49 1.77 -12.71 -3.39
N GLU A 50 0.86 -13.39 -2.72
CA GLU A 50 1.11 -14.04 -1.44
C GLU A 50 1.84 -15.35 -1.68
N LEU A 51 2.96 -15.55 -0.99
CA LEU A 51 3.75 -16.77 -1.01
C LEU A 51 3.40 -17.58 0.25
N LEU A 52 2.88 -18.78 0.07
CA LEU A 52 2.44 -19.67 1.14
C LEU A 52 3.58 -20.58 1.60
N GLU A 53 3.45 -21.13 2.81
CA GLU A 53 4.49 -21.99 3.43
C GLU A 53 4.73 -23.30 2.66
N ASP A 54 3.71 -23.78 1.95
CA ASP A 54 3.75 -24.99 1.11
C ASP A 54 4.39 -24.75 -0.27
N GLY A 55 4.89 -23.53 -0.53
CA GLY A 55 5.48 -23.14 -1.81
C GLY A 55 4.46 -22.74 -2.88
N ASN A 56 3.16 -22.80 -2.58
CA ASN A 56 2.12 -22.27 -3.48
C ASN A 56 2.05 -20.74 -3.40
N HIS A 57 1.34 -20.15 -4.36
CA HIS A 57 1.12 -18.70 -4.38
C HIS A 57 -0.30 -18.32 -4.80
N VAL A 58 -0.79 -17.22 -4.25
CA VAL A 58 -2.09 -16.65 -4.59
C VAL A 58 -1.90 -15.20 -5.02
N TRP A 59 -2.50 -14.83 -6.15
CA TRP A 59 -2.55 -13.44 -6.58
C TRP A 59 -3.66 -12.73 -5.83
N LYS A 60 -3.31 -11.62 -5.18
CA LYS A 60 -4.27 -10.77 -4.51
C LYS A 60 -5.14 -10.08 -5.56
N ARG A 61 -6.44 -10.35 -5.54
CA ARG A 61 -7.44 -9.54 -6.24
C ARG A 61 -7.82 -8.37 -5.34
N ASN A 62 -7.69 -7.16 -5.84
CA ASN A 62 -8.30 -5.99 -5.21
C ASN A 62 -9.82 -6.08 -5.43
N SER A 63 -10.57 -6.16 -4.34
CA SER A 63 -12.03 -5.95 -4.30
C SER A 63 -12.36 -4.48 -4.15
#